data_AF-A0A9D2RV37-F1
#
_entry.id   AF-A0A9D2RV37-F1
#
_cell.length_a   1.000
_cell.length_b   1.000
_cell.length_c   1.000
_cell.angle_alpha   90.00
_cell.angle_beta   90.00
_cell.angle_gamma   90.00
#
_symmetry.space_group_name_H-M   'P 1'
#
loop_
_entity.id
_entity.type
_entity.pdbx_description
1 polymer ?
#
loop_
_entity_poly.entity_id
_entity_poly.type
_entity_poly.pdbx_seq_one_letter_code
_entity_poly.pdbx_strand_id
1 'polypeptide(L)'
;MDQTNKEGKIPKDYYSFEDYANENRVLRDGNEITVRFADIPAVLEAAWKLVKFYKALYDQGAFFPGDLKKSIYFHAKTGERMFDDFDKVRKFGGKVYAEDRFHEYRAPELILGETDTYTQETENWTMAVYLYELFYHSGGPFKGFSSMLENFFDQEEEYRWMAEKGVFTMEENLCENRPVHGVQDRLIKYWELYPEELRQCFREIFVDGKKDVSLRKTPKEWQMVLNRLKTQYLMCTCGKKGFVSEFEKTKEGHYRCPVCGKIYYTFESGENRIYLSNDTKLMQWQLNPKDTENNTCIGMVVENKQRKGVFGIKNMTQEEWTGIYPGGEVRPIVPGGGIPLWQGLGITFKEDCVWGIKGETKTESKLPDQPEMTQEERQEGEDNDGCNEA
;
A
#
# COMPACT_ATOMS: atom_id res chain seq x y z
N MET A 1 -12.79 -6.58 17.16
CA MET A 1 -13.72 -7.24 16.24
C MET A 1 -14.66 -6.15 15.74
N ASP A 2 -14.51 -5.75 14.48
CA ASP A 2 -15.38 -4.75 13.83
C ASP A 2 -16.80 -5.35 13.64
N GLN A 3 -17.78 -4.45 13.49
CA GLN A 3 -19.23 -4.67 13.59
C GLN A 3 -19.71 -6.00 12.99
N THR A 4 -20.37 -6.82 13.82
CA THR A 4 -21.07 -8.03 13.39
C THR A 4 -22.49 -7.68 12.97
N ASN A 5 -22.88 -8.12 11.77
CA ASN A 5 -24.25 -8.04 11.28
C ASN A 5 -25.12 -9.06 12.03
N LYS A 6 -25.55 -8.74 13.26
CA LYS A 6 -26.40 -9.64 14.06
C LYS A 6 -27.82 -9.84 13.48
N GLU A 7 -28.20 -9.08 12.46
CA GLU A 7 -29.57 -9.02 11.94
C GLU A 7 -29.71 -9.49 10.48
N GLY A 8 -28.62 -9.92 9.83
CA GLY A 8 -28.65 -10.37 8.43
C GLY A 8 -29.04 -9.28 7.43
N LYS A 9 -28.97 -7.99 7.81
CA LYS A 9 -29.27 -6.85 6.94
C LYS A 9 -28.01 -6.03 6.70
N ILE A 10 -27.54 -6.02 5.45
CA ILE A 10 -26.40 -5.20 5.02
C ILE A 10 -26.77 -3.72 5.21
N PRO A 11 -26.03 -2.95 6.04
CA PRO A 11 -26.37 -1.56 6.31
C PRO A 11 -26.27 -0.65 5.08
N LYS A 12 -26.82 0.57 5.20
CA LYS A 12 -26.72 1.59 4.15
C LYS A 12 -25.25 1.91 3.85
N ASP A 13 -24.93 2.11 2.57
CA ASP A 13 -23.59 2.42 2.06
C ASP A 13 -22.53 1.30 2.21
N TYR A 14 -22.90 0.09 2.64
CA TYR A 14 -22.07 -1.11 2.54
C TYR A 14 -22.37 -1.87 1.25
N TYR A 15 -21.31 -2.35 0.60
CA TYR A 15 -21.34 -3.18 -0.61
C TYR A 15 -20.34 -4.33 -0.48
N SER A 16 -20.59 -5.44 -1.18
CA SER A 16 -19.71 -6.60 -1.11
C SER A 16 -18.35 -6.26 -1.73
N PHE A 17 -17.31 -6.96 -1.32
CA PHE A 17 -16.00 -6.80 -1.94
C PHE A 17 -16.04 -7.23 -3.42
N GLU A 18 -16.87 -8.22 -3.79
CA GLU A 18 -17.14 -8.55 -5.20
C GLU A 18 -17.64 -7.33 -6.00
N ASP A 19 -18.57 -6.55 -5.43
CA ASP A 19 -19.09 -5.35 -6.09
C ASP A 19 -18.03 -4.29 -6.29
N TYR A 20 -17.11 -4.12 -5.33
CA TYR A 20 -15.98 -3.20 -5.46
C TYR A 20 -14.97 -3.69 -6.50
N ALA A 21 -14.57 -4.96 -6.44
CA ALA A 21 -13.57 -5.53 -7.34
C ALA A 21 -14.01 -5.39 -8.81
N ASN A 22 -15.30 -5.61 -9.09
CA ASN A 22 -15.86 -5.55 -10.43
C ASN A 22 -16.47 -4.19 -10.82
N GLU A 23 -16.54 -3.23 -9.89
CA GLU A 23 -17.35 -2.00 -10.00
C GLU A 23 -18.77 -2.28 -10.51
N ASN A 24 -19.44 -3.25 -9.89
CA ASN A 24 -20.77 -3.69 -10.30
C ASN A 24 -21.79 -2.55 -10.21
N ARG A 25 -22.81 -2.63 -11.07
CA ARG A 25 -24.01 -1.81 -10.91
C ARG A 25 -25.00 -2.54 -10.03
N VAL A 26 -25.41 -1.90 -8.94
CA VAL A 26 -26.35 -2.45 -7.97
C VAL A 26 -27.58 -1.55 -7.87
N LEU A 27 -28.75 -2.17 -7.70
CA LEU A 27 -30.00 -1.44 -7.47
C LEU A 27 -30.10 -1.09 -5.99
N ARG A 28 -30.19 0.21 -5.67
CA ARG A 28 -30.40 0.69 -4.31
C ARG A 28 -31.42 1.80 -4.28
N ASP A 29 -32.43 1.66 -3.41
CA ASP A 29 -33.54 2.62 -3.27
C ASP A 29 -34.20 2.96 -4.63
N GLY A 30 -34.27 1.98 -5.55
CA GLY A 30 -34.84 2.14 -6.90
C GLY A 30 -33.92 2.77 -7.94
N ASN A 31 -32.67 3.12 -7.60
CA ASN A 31 -31.67 3.67 -8.51
C ASN A 31 -30.54 2.68 -8.77
N GLU A 32 -30.08 2.61 -10.01
CA GLU A 32 -28.88 1.86 -10.38
C GLU A 32 -27.64 2.70 -10.09
N ILE A 33 -26.76 2.20 -9.23
CA ILE A 33 -25.51 2.87 -8.85
C ILE A 33 -24.32 1.97 -9.14
N THR A 34 -23.25 2.55 -9.69
CA THR A 34 -21.95 1.86 -9.79
C THR A 34 -21.25 1.90 -8.44
N VAL A 35 -20.90 0.72 -7.91
CA VAL A 35 -20.20 0.60 -6.62
C VAL A 35 -18.76 1.06 -6.77
N ARG A 36 -18.40 2.13 -6.05
CA ARG A 36 -17.04 2.68 -5.98
C ARG A 36 -16.79 3.27 -4.59
N PHE A 37 -15.53 3.29 -4.18
CA PHE A 37 -15.12 4.06 -3.02
C PHE A 37 -15.24 5.55 -3.31
N ALA A 38 -15.56 6.35 -2.28
CA ALA A 38 -15.71 7.79 -2.43
C ALA A 38 -14.38 8.49 -2.78
N ASP A 39 -13.27 7.98 -2.24
CA ASP A 39 -11.92 8.46 -2.51
C ASP A 39 -10.84 7.41 -2.16
N ILE A 40 -9.59 7.70 -2.51
CA ILE A 40 -8.43 6.83 -2.24
C ILE A 40 -8.21 6.57 -0.74
N PRO A 41 -8.38 7.53 0.18
CA PRO A 41 -8.36 7.26 1.62
C PRO A 41 -9.32 6.15 2.05
N ALA A 42 -10.54 6.10 1.49
CA ALA A 42 -11.48 5.02 1.77
C ALA A 42 -10.97 3.65 1.24
N VAL A 43 -10.33 3.62 0.06
CA VAL A 43 -9.70 2.40 -0.49
C VAL A 43 -8.54 1.92 0.42
N LEU A 44 -7.66 2.84 0.82
CA LEU A 44 -6.52 2.53 1.69
C LEU A 44 -6.97 2.06 3.08
N GLU A 45 -8.07 2.60 3.60
CA GLU A 45 -8.66 2.13 4.85
C GLU A 45 -9.28 0.75 4.69
N ALA A 46 -10.03 0.49 3.62
CA ALA A 46 -10.58 -0.83 3.31
C ALA A 46 -9.46 -1.90 3.19
N ALA A 47 -8.39 -1.60 2.46
CA ALA A 47 -7.22 -2.45 2.36
C ALA A 47 -6.58 -2.70 3.73
N TRP A 48 -6.44 -1.67 4.56
CA TRP A 48 -5.87 -1.80 5.90
C TRP A 48 -6.74 -2.66 6.82
N LYS A 49 -8.06 -2.53 6.73
CA LYS A 49 -9.02 -3.37 7.46
C LYS A 49 -9.02 -4.82 7.00
N LEU A 50 -8.83 -5.07 5.71
CA LEU A 50 -8.65 -6.41 5.15
C LEU A 50 -7.37 -7.06 5.71
N VAL A 51 -6.25 -6.35 5.67
CA VAL A 51 -4.98 -6.84 6.24
C VAL A 51 -5.10 -7.09 7.74
N LYS A 52 -5.78 -6.20 8.48
CA LYS A 52 -6.05 -6.39 9.91
C LYS A 52 -6.87 -7.65 10.18
N PHE A 53 -7.80 -8.00 9.29
CA PHE A 53 -8.53 -9.27 9.38
C PHE A 53 -7.60 -10.47 9.21
N TYR A 54 -6.75 -10.48 8.18
CA TYR A 54 -5.75 -11.54 8.00
C TYR A 54 -4.74 -11.62 9.15
N LYS A 55 -4.34 -10.48 9.72
CA LYS A 55 -3.52 -10.45 10.93
C LYS A 55 -4.23 -11.13 12.11
N ALA A 56 -5.52 -10.87 12.30
CA ALA A 56 -6.29 -11.50 13.37
C ALA A 56 -6.45 -13.02 13.17
N LEU A 57 -6.60 -13.48 11.92
CA LEU A 57 -6.58 -14.90 11.58
C LEU A 57 -5.22 -15.53 11.90
N TYR A 58 -4.15 -14.86 11.49
CA TYR A 58 -2.78 -15.28 11.76
C TYR A 58 -2.49 -15.41 13.26
N ASP A 59 -2.81 -14.39 14.06
CA ASP A 59 -2.59 -14.39 15.51
C ASP A 59 -3.38 -15.53 16.21
N GLN A 60 -4.48 -15.99 15.60
CA GLN A 60 -5.30 -17.09 16.08
C GLN A 60 -4.86 -18.46 15.53
N GLY A 61 -3.89 -18.53 14.63
CA GLY A 61 -3.57 -19.75 13.90
C GLY A 61 -4.76 -20.27 13.09
N ALA A 62 -5.48 -19.37 12.42
CA ALA A 62 -6.69 -19.65 11.67
C ALA A 62 -6.59 -19.19 10.20
N PHE A 63 -7.48 -19.71 9.36
CA PHE A 63 -7.61 -19.37 7.93
C PHE A 63 -9.08 -19.31 7.50
N PHE A 64 -9.32 -18.75 6.31
CA PHE A 64 -10.64 -18.70 5.69
C PHE A 64 -10.66 -19.45 4.33
N PRO A 65 -11.32 -20.62 4.24
CA PRO A 65 -11.40 -21.38 3.00
C PRO A 65 -12.38 -20.78 1.98
N GLY A 66 -13.38 -20.01 2.38
CA GLY A 66 -14.40 -19.56 1.43
C GLY A 66 -13.93 -18.47 0.45
N ASP A 67 -14.86 -18.09 -0.43
CA ASP A 67 -14.78 -16.86 -1.22
C ASP A 67 -15.00 -15.63 -0.33
N LEU A 68 -13.92 -14.90 -0.11
CA LEU A 68 -13.93 -13.74 0.78
C LEU A 68 -14.61 -12.53 0.12
N LYS A 69 -14.64 -12.45 -1.23
CA LYS A 69 -15.29 -11.36 -1.96
C LYS A 69 -16.79 -11.28 -1.64
N LYS A 70 -17.42 -12.43 -1.37
CA LYS A 70 -18.84 -12.55 -1.02
C LYS A 70 -19.13 -12.44 0.47
N SER A 71 -18.10 -12.53 1.31
CA SER A 71 -18.23 -12.61 2.77
C SER A 71 -17.80 -11.32 3.47
N ILE A 72 -17.04 -10.46 2.79
CA ILE A 72 -16.63 -9.14 3.25
C ILE A 72 -17.44 -8.04 2.56
N TYR A 73 -17.81 -7.04 3.35
CA TYR A 73 -18.45 -5.82 2.89
C TYR A 73 -17.64 -4.61 3.34
N PHE A 74 -17.59 -3.58 2.50
CA PHE A 74 -16.94 -2.31 2.85
C PHE A 74 -17.92 -1.14 2.75
N HIS A 75 -17.75 -0.17 3.63
CA HIS A 75 -18.48 1.10 3.58
C HIS A 75 -17.85 2.06 2.57
N ALA A 76 -18.65 2.57 1.63
CA ALA A 76 -18.16 3.32 0.47
C ALA A 76 -17.37 4.60 0.82
N LYS A 77 -17.68 5.26 1.94
CA LYS A 77 -17.05 6.54 2.32
C LYS A 77 -15.92 6.41 3.31
N THR A 78 -15.91 5.35 4.11
CA THR A 78 -14.97 5.23 5.24
C THR A 78 -14.00 4.08 5.06
N GLY A 79 -14.31 3.11 4.19
CA GLY A 79 -13.54 1.87 4.10
C GLY A 79 -13.73 0.95 5.31
N GLU A 80 -14.70 1.23 6.19
CA GLU A 80 -15.00 0.34 7.31
C GLU A 80 -15.45 -1.03 6.80
N ARG A 81 -14.90 -2.08 7.39
CA ARG A 81 -15.14 -3.47 6.98
C ARG A 81 -16.15 -4.14 7.89
N MET A 82 -17.11 -4.82 7.28
CA MET A 82 -18.02 -5.77 7.90
C MET A 82 -17.74 -7.18 7.34
N PHE A 83 -17.94 -8.20 8.17
CA PHE A 83 -17.75 -9.59 7.79
C PHE A 83 -18.88 -10.43 8.37
N ASP A 84 -19.47 -11.27 7.53
CA ASP A 84 -20.75 -11.95 7.81
C ASP A 84 -20.63 -13.48 7.76
N ASP A 85 -19.42 -14.04 7.85
CA ASP A 85 -19.19 -15.48 7.69
C ASP A 85 -18.11 -16.05 8.63
N PHE A 86 -18.25 -15.77 9.93
CA PHE A 86 -17.31 -16.29 10.95
C PHE A 86 -17.37 -17.80 11.11
N ASP A 87 -18.50 -18.43 10.76
CA ASP A 87 -18.71 -19.87 10.90
C ASP A 87 -17.86 -20.69 9.91
N LYS A 88 -17.30 -20.08 8.87
CA LYS A 88 -16.35 -20.72 7.95
C LYS A 88 -14.89 -20.61 8.36
N VAL A 89 -14.55 -19.83 9.41
CA VAL A 89 -13.16 -19.75 9.88
C VAL A 89 -12.72 -21.10 10.46
N ARG A 90 -11.52 -21.56 10.09
CA ARG A 90 -10.94 -22.86 10.50
C ARG A 90 -9.55 -22.64 11.11
N LYS A 91 -9.07 -23.61 11.90
CA LYS A 91 -7.69 -23.59 12.43
C LYS A 91 -6.72 -24.24 11.44
N PHE A 92 -5.50 -23.72 11.35
CA PHE A 92 -4.44 -24.32 10.55
C PHE A 92 -4.19 -25.80 10.92
N GLY A 93 -3.69 -26.57 9.96
CA GLY A 93 -3.48 -28.01 10.08
C GLY A 93 -4.64 -28.88 9.58
N GLY A 94 -5.76 -28.27 9.18
CA GLY A 94 -6.81 -28.95 8.42
C GLY A 94 -6.37 -29.28 6.99
N LYS A 95 -6.85 -30.40 6.45
CA LYS A 95 -6.69 -30.72 5.02
C LYS A 95 -7.54 -29.79 4.17
N VAL A 96 -7.04 -29.45 2.99
CA VAL A 96 -7.78 -28.72 1.97
C VAL A 96 -8.80 -29.65 1.32
N TYR A 97 -10.07 -29.27 1.37
CA TYR A 97 -11.14 -30.01 0.69
C TYR A 97 -11.06 -29.77 -0.82
N ALA A 98 -11.53 -30.73 -1.61
CA ALA A 98 -11.49 -30.63 -3.07
C ALA A 98 -12.22 -29.38 -3.60
N GLU A 99 -13.38 -29.05 -2.99
CA GLU A 99 -14.17 -27.86 -3.31
C GLU A 99 -13.46 -26.53 -3.02
N ASP A 100 -12.50 -26.54 -2.09
CA ASP A 100 -11.76 -25.34 -1.68
C ASP A 100 -10.44 -25.18 -2.42
N ARG A 101 -9.97 -26.21 -3.13
CA ARG A 101 -8.63 -26.26 -3.74
C ARG A 101 -8.51 -25.37 -4.97
N PHE A 102 -9.53 -25.39 -5.82
CA PHE A 102 -9.49 -24.76 -7.13
C PHE A 102 -10.26 -23.44 -7.11
N HIS A 103 -9.52 -22.34 -6.90
CA HIS A 103 -10.08 -21.00 -6.95
C HIS A 103 -9.01 -19.96 -7.35
N GLU A 104 -9.41 -18.90 -8.06
CA GLU A 104 -8.51 -17.84 -8.60
C GLU A 104 -7.60 -17.14 -7.58
N TYR A 105 -7.92 -17.18 -6.29
CA TYR A 105 -7.13 -16.55 -5.22
C TYR A 105 -6.25 -17.54 -4.45
N ARG A 106 -6.25 -18.82 -4.82
CA ARG A 106 -5.46 -19.84 -4.13
C ARG A 106 -4.00 -19.77 -4.49
N ALA A 107 -3.19 -20.16 -3.51
CA ALA A 107 -1.76 -20.29 -3.67
C ALA A 107 -1.44 -21.40 -4.70
N PRO A 108 -0.44 -21.21 -5.57
CA PRO A 108 -0.11 -22.19 -6.62
C PRO A 108 0.14 -23.59 -6.07
N GLU A 109 0.87 -23.71 -4.97
CA GLU A 109 1.22 -25.00 -4.35
C GLU A 109 -0.01 -25.78 -3.85
N LEU A 110 -1.11 -25.09 -3.52
CA LEU A 110 -2.38 -25.72 -3.14
C LEU A 110 -3.11 -26.24 -4.38
N ILE A 111 -3.15 -25.44 -5.45
CA ILE A 111 -3.80 -25.81 -6.72
C ILE A 111 -3.07 -27.00 -7.36
N LEU A 112 -1.73 -26.97 -7.37
CA LEU A 112 -0.89 -28.01 -7.95
C LEU A 112 -0.81 -29.28 -7.10
N GLY A 113 -1.29 -29.23 -5.85
CA GLY A 113 -1.28 -30.39 -4.94
C GLY A 113 0.11 -30.69 -4.35
N GLU A 114 1.01 -29.71 -4.35
CA GLU A 114 2.32 -29.80 -3.70
C GLU A 114 2.19 -29.74 -2.17
N THR A 115 1.13 -29.09 -1.69
CA THR A 115 0.69 -29.13 -0.29
C THR A 115 -0.83 -29.34 -0.17
N ASP A 116 -1.24 -29.99 0.91
CA ASP A 116 -2.63 -30.28 1.26
C ASP A 116 -3.10 -29.52 2.51
N THR A 117 -2.26 -28.63 3.04
CA THR A 117 -2.54 -27.88 4.26
C THR A 117 -2.46 -26.39 4.02
N TYR A 118 -3.39 -25.65 4.62
CA TYR A 118 -3.27 -24.21 4.72
C TYR A 118 -2.12 -23.86 5.66
N THR A 119 -1.23 -23.00 5.18
CA THR A 119 -0.15 -22.40 5.94
C THR A 119 -0.29 -20.88 5.95
N GLN A 120 0.53 -20.21 6.75
CA GLN A 120 0.58 -18.75 6.73
C GLN A 120 0.92 -18.21 5.34
N GLU A 121 1.84 -18.85 4.63
CA GLU A 121 2.33 -18.44 3.32
C GLU A 121 1.25 -18.61 2.24
N THR A 122 0.40 -19.64 2.33
CA THR A 122 -0.76 -19.80 1.45
C THR A 122 -1.82 -18.71 1.67
N GLU A 123 -2.02 -18.28 2.92
CA GLU A 123 -2.94 -17.19 3.25
C GLU A 123 -2.34 -15.82 2.89
N ASN A 124 -1.01 -15.64 3.00
CA ASN A 124 -0.33 -14.42 2.55
C ASN A 124 -0.52 -14.21 1.04
N TRP A 125 -0.44 -15.28 0.25
CA TRP A 125 -0.76 -15.24 -1.18
C TRP A 125 -2.22 -14.82 -1.41
N THR A 126 -3.15 -15.50 -0.75
CA THR A 126 -4.59 -15.22 -0.89
C THR A 126 -4.91 -13.77 -0.54
N MET A 127 -4.33 -13.25 0.55
CA MET A 127 -4.43 -11.84 0.94
C MET A 127 -3.88 -10.90 -0.14
N ALA A 128 -2.72 -11.21 -0.73
CA ALA A 128 -2.12 -10.40 -1.79
C ALA A 128 -3.01 -10.35 -3.05
N VAL A 129 -3.61 -11.48 -3.46
CA VAL A 129 -4.56 -11.50 -4.59
C VAL A 129 -5.76 -10.61 -4.28
N TYR A 130 -6.35 -10.69 -3.09
CA TYR A 130 -7.45 -9.81 -2.71
C TYR A 130 -7.05 -8.33 -2.64
N LEU A 131 -5.87 -8.00 -2.12
CA LEU A 131 -5.40 -6.61 -2.15
C LEU A 131 -5.23 -6.10 -3.58
N TYR A 132 -4.67 -6.92 -4.47
CA TYR A 132 -4.50 -6.59 -5.87
C TYR A 132 -5.86 -6.30 -6.55
N GLU A 133 -6.84 -7.17 -6.33
CA GLU A 133 -8.21 -7.01 -6.83
C GLU A 133 -8.89 -5.73 -6.30
N LEU A 134 -8.66 -5.40 -5.02
CA LEU A 134 -9.21 -4.21 -4.40
C LEU A 134 -8.63 -2.91 -4.98
N PHE A 135 -7.36 -2.91 -5.39
CA PHE A 135 -6.69 -1.72 -5.92
C PHE A 135 -6.84 -1.55 -7.43
N TYR A 136 -6.85 -2.64 -8.21
CA TYR A 136 -6.67 -2.55 -9.66
C TYR A 136 -7.84 -3.08 -10.49
N HIS A 137 -8.83 -3.75 -9.88
CA HIS A 137 -10.06 -4.16 -10.57
C HIS A 137 -9.81 -4.96 -11.87
N SER A 138 -8.83 -5.87 -11.87
CA SER A 138 -8.36 -6.55 -13.07
C SER A 138 -9.02 -7.91 -13.33
N GLY A 139 -9.70 -8.48 -12.32
CA GLY A 139 -10.23 -9.84 -12.35
C GLY A 139 -9.18 -10.92 -12.07
N GLY A 140 -7.96 -10.55 -11.69
CA GLY A 140 -6.89 -11.43 -11.27
C GLY A 140 -5.50 -10.91 -11.69
N PRO A 141 -4.42 -11.24 -10.95
CA PRO A 141 -3.06 -10.84 -11.31
C PRO A 141 -2.51 -11.53 -12.57
N PHE A 142 -3.04 -12.69 -12.93
CA PHE A 142 -2.60 -13.51 -14.07
C PHE A 142 -3.56 -13.50 -15.27
N LYS A 143 -4.67 -12.77 -15.19
CA LYS A 143 -5.60 -12.62 -16.31
C LYS A 143 -5.11 -11.52 -17.23
N GLY A 144 -4.44 -11.87 -18.32
CA GLY A 144 -3.95 -10.92 -19.34
C GLY A 144 -4.01 -11.52 -20.73
N PHE A 145 -3.21 -11.00 -21.65
CA PHE A 145 -3.21 -11.43 -23.05
C PHE A 145 -3.04 -12.96 -23.23
N SER A 146 -2.05 -13.59 -22.60
CA SER A 146 -1.81 -15.03 -22.78
C SER A 146 -2.97 -15.87 -22.26
N SER A 147 -3.55 -15.50 -21.11
CA SER A 147 -4.71 -16.21 -20.56
C SER A 147 -5.94 -16.13 -21.48
N MET A 148 -6.06 -15.08 -22.29
CA MET A 148 -7.19 -14.90 -23.23
C MET A 148 -7.00 -15.66 -24.55
N LEU A 149 -5.78 -16.08 -24.88
CA LEU A 149 -5.51 -16.92 -26.05
C LEU A 149 -5.77 -18.40 -25.78
N GLU A 150 -5.73 -18.81 -24.51
CA GLU A 150 -5.96 -20.18 -24.10
C GLU A 150 -7.46 -20.50 -24.08
N ASN A 151 -7.80 -21.75 -24.39
CA ASN A 151 -9.16 -22.25 -24.28
C ASN A 151 -9.20 -23.32 -23.20
N PHE A 152 -9.83 -23.00 -22.08
CA PHE A 152 -10.02 -23.92 -20.97
C PHE A 152 -11.39 -24.61 -21.08
N PHE A 153 -11.42 -25.92 -20.86
CA PHE A 153 -12.66 -26.70 -20.85
C PHE A 153 -13.47 -26.44 -19.59
N ASP A 154 -12.80 -26.15 -18.47
CA ASP A 154 -13.40 -25.78 -17.19
C ASP A 154 -12.51 -24.81 -16.38
N GLN A 155 -13.02 -24.34 -15.24
CA GLN A 155 -12.31 -23.41 -14.37
C GLN A 155 -11.12 -24.05 -13.65
N GLU A 156 -11.14 -25.36 -13.41
CA GLU A 156 -10.03 -26.05 -12.74
C GLU A 156 -8.80 -26.04 -13.65
N GLU A 157 -8.97 -26.28 -14.94
CA GLU A 157 -7.92 -26.19 -15.94
C GLU A 157 -7.32 -24.77 -16.03
N GLU A 158 -8.17 -23.75 -16.02
CA GLU A 158 -7.75 -22.34 -15.97
C GLU A 158 -6.87 -22.06 -14.73
N TYR A 159 -7.32 -22.47 -13.54
CA TYR A 159 -6.58 -22.22 -12.31
C TYR A 159 -5.26 -23.00 -12.24
N ARG A 160 -5.23 -24.25 -12.72
CA ARG A 160 -4.00 -25.04 -12.84
C ARG A 160 -3.02 -24.38 -13.80
N TRP A 161 -3.49 -23.90 -14.95
CA TRP A 161 -2.66 -23.16 -15.90
C TRP A 161 -2.10 -21.87 -15.28
N MET A 162 -2.90 -21.11 -14.53
CA MET A 162 -2.43 -19.91 -13.82
C MET A 162 -1.37 -20.25 -12.76
N ALA A 163 -1.57 -21.32 -12.01
CA ALA A 163 -0.63 -21.79 -10.99
C ALA A 163 0.70 -22.22 -11.61
N GLU A 164 0.67 -22.99 -12.71
CA GLU A 164 1.87 -23.54 -13.35
C GLU A 164 2.56 -22.51 -14.26
N LYS A 165 1.82 -21.93 -15.21
CA LYS A 165 2.36 -21.12 -16.33
C LYS A 165 1.98 -19.64 -16.27
N GLY A 166 1.05 -19.26 -15.39
CA GLY A 166 0.59 -17.87 -15.30
C GLY A 166 1.73 -16.88 -15.10
N VAL A 167 1.81 -15.92 -16.02
CA VAL A 167 2.76 -14.80 -15.99
C VAL A 167 2.07 -13.58 -15.39
N PHE A 168 2.72 -12.82 -14.51
CA PHE A 168 2.09 -11.66 -13.90
C PHE A 168 1.84 -10.57 -14.95
N THR A 169 0.62 -10.02 -14.97
CA THR A 169 0.19 -9.08 -16.01
C THR A 169 1.01 -7.80 -16.09
N MET A 170 1.53 -7.36 -14.95
CA MET A 170 2.34 -6.13 -14.84
C MET A 170 3.81 -6.43 -14.60
N GLU A 171 4.29 -7.58 -15.06
CA GLU A 171 5.71 -7.95 -15.03
C GLU A 171 6.52 -7.05 -15.98
N GLU A 172 7.67 -6.58 -15.48
CA GLU A 172 8.58 -5.75 -16.28
C GLU A 172 9.43 -6.63 -17.19
N ASN A 173 9.74 -6.13 -18.38
CA ASN A 173 10.57 -6.83 -19.39
C ASN A 173 9.97 -8.12 -19.97
N LEU A 174 8.72 -8.47 -19.63
CA LEU A 174 7.98 -9.58 -20.23
C LEU A 174 6.67 -9.07 -20.83
N CYS A 175 6.41 -9.34 -22.11
CA CYS A 175 5.22 -8.85 -22.80
C CYS A 175 4.11 -9.90 -22.99
N GLU A 176 4.39 -11.18 -22.69
CA GLU A 176 3.53 -12.31 -23.02
C GLU A 176 2.11 -12.22 -22.44
N ASN A 177 1.95 -11.66 -21.23
CA ASN A 177 0.66 -11.57 -20.54
C ASN A 177 0.27 -10.14 -20.18
N ARG A 178 0.68 -9.14 -20.97
CA ARG A 178 0.33 -7.74 -20.72
C ARG A 178 -1.19 -7.52 -20.64
N PRO A 179 -1.63 -6.50 -19.89
CA PRO A 179 -3.04 -6.15 -19.87
C PRO A 179 -3.54 -5.75 -21.26
N VAL A 180 -4.73 -6.21 -21.63
CA VAL A 180 -5.31 -5.96 -22.96
C VAL A 180 -6.13 -4.68 -22.95
N HIS A 181 -5.78 -3.71 -23.80
CA HIS A 181 -6.57 -2.48 -24.00
C HIS A 181 -8.00 -2.80 -24.45
N GLY A 182 -8.98 -2.06 -23.91
CA GLY A 182 -10.41 -2.28 -24.13
C GLY A 182 -11.03 -3.40 -23.25
N VAL A 183 -10.21 -4.28 -22.68
CA VAL A 183 -10.66 -5.31 -21.72
C VAL A 183 -10.26 -4.94 -20.30
N GLN A 184 -9.01 -4.49 -20.12
CA GLN A 184 -8.39 -4.23 -18.81
C GLN A 184 -7.94 -2.78 -18.63
N ASP A 185 -8.67 -1.84 -19.25
CA ASP A 185 -8.37 -0.40 -19.17
C ASP A 185 -8.33 0.12 -17.73
N ARG A 186 -9.09 -0.51 -16.82
CA ARG A 186 -9.07 -0.18 -15.39
C ARG A 186 -7.72 -0.50 -14.77
N LEU A 187 -7.20 -1.70 -14.97
CA LEU A 187 -5.88 -2.11 -14.48
C LEU A 187 -4.81 -1.14 -14.98
N ILE A 188 -4.80 -0.88 -16.30
CA ILE A 188 -3.83 0.03 -16.93
C ILE A 188 -3.89 1.42 -16.27
N LYS A 189 -5.09 1.97 -16.11
CA LYS A 189 -5.30 3.29 -15.50
C LYS A 189 -4.92 3.33 -14.01
N TYR A 190 -5.33 2.35 -13.23
CA TYR A 190 -5.11 2.35 -11.78
C TYR A 190 -3.67 1.99 -11.42
N TRP A 191 -2.98 1.19 -12.23
CA TRP A 191 -1.58 0.85 -11.99
C TRP A 191 -0.71 2.10 -11.89
N GLU A 192 -0.83 3.03 -12.84
CA GLU A 192 -0.05 4.28 -12.84
C GLU A 192 -0.46 5.26 -11.73
N LEU A 193 -1.69 5.14 -11.21
CA LEU A 193 -2.18 6.02 -10.15
C LEU A 193 -1.49 5.76 -8.81
N TYR A 194 -1.18 4.49 -8.51
CA TYR A 194 -0.62 4.11 -7.21
C TYR A 194 0.91 4.21 -7.18
N PRO A 195 1.51 4.60 -6.02
CA PRO A 195 2.96 4.74 -5.89
C PRO A 195 3.73 3.46 -6.25
N GLU A 196 4.97 3.64 -6.73
CA GLU A 196 5.88 2.56 -7.11
C GLU A 196 6.07 1.52 -6.00
N GLU A 197 6.10 1.97 -4.74
CA GLU A 197 6.21 1.10 -3.57
C GLU A 197 5.12 0.01 -3.54
N LEU A 198 3.86 0.37 -3.85
CA LEU A 198 2.76 -0.60 -3.88
C LEU A 198 2.91 -1.57 -5.04
N ARG A 199 3.28 -1.06 -6.22
CA ARG A 199 3.50 -1.85 -7.44
C ARG A 199 4.62 -2.87 -7.27
N GLN A 200 5.73 -2.45 -6.65
CA GLN A 200 6.85 -3.33 -6.32
C GLN A 200 6.46 -4.45 -5.38
N CYS A 201 5.60 -4.19 -4.38
CA CYS A 201 5.10 -5.25 -3.49
C CYS A 201 4.40 -6.36 -4.28
N PHE A 202 3.57 -6.01 -5.26
CA PHE A 202 2.85 -6.99 -6.07
C PHE A 202 3.77 -7.73 -7.05
N ARG A 203 4.75 -7.03 -7.67
CA ARG A 203 5.76 -7.68 -8.50
C ARG A 203 6.56 -8.72 -7.71
N GLU A 204 7.10 -8.33 -6.55
CA GLU A 204 7.83 -9.26 -5.67
C GLU A 204 6.99 -10.48 -5.30
N ILE A 205 5.71 -10.31 -4.98
CA ILE A 205 4.85 -11.42 -4.54
C ILE A 205 4.45 -12.34 -5.70
N PHE A 206 4.07 -11.78 -6.85
CA PHE A 206 3.52 -12.58 -7.96
C PHE A 206 4.58 -13.12 -8.93
N VAL A 207 5.79 -12.54 -8.94
CA VAL A 207 6.92 -13.02 -9.74
C VAL A 207 7.84 -13.90 -8.88
N ASP A 208 8.44 -13.32 -7.84
CA ASP A 208 9.40 -14.05 -7.00
C ASP A 208 8.68 -14.90 -5.94
N GLY A 209 7.65 -14.36 -5.30
CA GLY A 209 6.83 -15.02 -4.28
C GLY A 209 5.98 -16.19 -4.81
N LYS A 210 5.81 -16.28 -6.13
CA LYS A 210 5.25 -17.44 -6.80
C LYS A 210 6.22 -18.64 -6.78
N LYS A 211 7.53 -18.37 -6.89
CA LYS A 211 8.61 -19.37 -6.87
C LYS A 211 9.11 -19.66 -5.45
N ASP A 212 9.20 -18.63 -4.61
CA ASP A 212 9.64 -18.71 -3.23
C ASP A 212 8.59 -18.15 -2.27
N VAL A 213 7.91 -19.06 -1.56
CA VAL A 213 6.82 -18.71 -0.64
C VAL A 213 7.25 -17.77 0.49
N SER A 214 8.54 -17.69 0.83
CA SER A 214 9.06 -16.86 1.91
C SER A 214 9.09 -15.36 1.56
N LEU A 215 9.04 -15.01 0.27
CA LEU A 215 8.99 -13.62 -0.20
C LEU A 215 7.58 -13.01 -0.14
N ARG A 216 6.58 -13.81 0.22
CA ARG A 216 5.19 -13.36 0.35
C ARG A 216 5.02 -12.51 1.61
N LYS A 217 4.69 -11.24 1.44
CA LYS A 217 4.54 -10.29 2.54
C LYS A 217 3.50 -10.73 3.55
N THR A 218 3.89 -10.71 4.82
CA THR A 218 3.04 -10.97 5.98
C THR A 218 2.02 -9.85 6.19
N PRO A 219 0.94 -10.08 6.96
CA PRO A 219 -0.03 -9.03 7.27
C PRO A 219 0.62 -7.81 7.94
N LYS A 220 1.64 -8.01 8.77
CA LYS A 220 2.35 -6.91 9.44
C LYS A 220 3.11 -6.03 8.45
N GLU A 221 3.80 -6.63 7.49
CA GLU A 221 4.51 -5.89 6.43
C GLU A 221 3.54 -5.12 5.54
N TRP A 222 2.39 -5.70 5.20
CA TRP A 222 1.33 -5.00 4.48
C TRP A 222 0.76 -3.81 5.27
N GLN A 223 0.56 -3.94 6.59
CA GLN A 223 0.15 -2.79 7.41
C GLN A 223 1.17 -1.66 7.35
N MET A 224 2.47 -1.97 7.34
CA MET A 224 3.54 -0.98 7.22
C MET A 224 3.50 -0.27 5.85
N VAL A 225 3.37 -1.03 4.76
CA VAL A 225 3.24 -0.48 3.39
C VAL A 225 2.01 0.43 3.30
N LEU A 226 0.83 -0.04 3.73
CA LEU A 226 -0.41 0.73 3.66
C LEU A 226 -0.36 2.01 4.52
N ASN A 227 0.29 1.95 5.69
CA ASN A 227 0.51 3.13 6.52
C ASN A 227 1.42 4.16 5.82
N ARG A 228 2.48 3.72 5.12
CA ARG A 228 3.31 4.63 4.32
C ARG A 228 2.57 5.20 3.12
N LEU A 229 1.72 4.44 2.45
CA LEU A 229 0.87 4.96 1.38
C LEU A 229 -0.12 6.01 1.90
N LYS A 230 -0.69 5.80 3.10
CA LYS A 230 -1.55 6.78 3.78
C LYS A 230 -0.81 8.09 4.06
N THR A 231 0.47 8.06 4.44
CA THR A 231 1.23 9.30 4.65
C THR A 231 1.52 10.03 3.34
N GLN A 232 1.67 9.32 2.23
CA GLN A 232 1.93 9.88 0.90
C GLN A 232 0.70 10.51 0.24
N TYR A 233 -0.52 10.18 0.66
CA TYR A 233 -1.74 10.75 0.10
C TYR A 233 -2.06 12.12 0.72
N LEU A 234 -1.97 13.18 -0.08
CA LEU A 234 -2.16 14.55 0.37
C LEU A 234 -3.55 15.06 0.00
N MET A 235 -4.17 15.77 0.95
CA MET A 235 -5.43 16.49 0.74
C MET A 235 -5.21 17.97 0.98
N CYS A 236 -5.33 18.77 -0.08
CA CYS A 236 -5.20 20.21 0.00
C CYS A 236 -6.54 20.88 0.30
N THR A 237 -6.48 21.98 1.04
CA THR A 237 -7.65 22.79 1.38
C THR A 237 -8.29 23.46 0.16
N CYS A 238 -7.57 23.55 -0.97
CA CYS A 238 -8.12 24.01 -2.24
C CYS A 238 -8.92 22.94 -3.01
N GLY A 239 -8.96 21.70 -2.52
CA GLY A 239 -9.65 20.58 -3.16
C GLY A 239 -8.74 19.64 -3.97
N LYS A 240 -7.48 20.02 -4.29
CA LYS A 240 -6.53 19.08 -4.89
C LYS A 240 -6.22 17.95 -3.91
N LYS A 241 -6.46 16.71 -4.34
CA LYS A 241 -6.08 15.48 -3.63
C LYS A 241 -5.24 14.63 -4.56
N GLY A 242 -4.38 13.78 -4.01
CA GLY A 242 -3.54 12.89 -4.80
C GLY A 242 -2.36 12.38 -3.99
N PHE A 243 -1.63 11.43 -4.57
CA PHE A 243 -0.34 11.03 -4.00
C PHE A 243 0.68 12.16 -4.15
N VAL A 244 1.69 12.16 -3.28
CA VAL A 244 2.74 13.17 -3.25
C VAL A 244 3.48 13.33 -4.60
N SER A 245 3.54 12.27 -5.41
CA SER A 245 4.08 12.29 -6.79
C SER A 245 3.31 13.22 -7.73
N GLU A 246 2.04 13.52 -7.45
CA GLU A 246 1.22 14.47 -8.21
C GLU A 246 1.38 15.93 -7.75
N PHE A 247 2.26 16.19 -6.78
CA PHE A 247 2.57 17.52 -6.27
C PHE A 247 3.94 17.98 -6.78
N GLU A 248 4.11 19.29 -6.93
CA GLU A 248 5.36 19.86 -7.43
C GLU A 248 6.45 19.74 -6.37
N LYS A 249 7.52 18.99 -6.65
CA LYS A 249 8.69 18.92 -5.78
C LYS A 249 9.48 20.23 -5.85
N THR A 250 9.73 20.87 -4.72
CA THR A 250 10.53 22.10 -4.63
C THR A 250 12.03 21.77 -4.61
N LYS A 251 12.88 22.78 -4.86
CA LYS A 251 14.36 22.62 -4.81
C LYS A 251 14.86 22.20 -3.43
N GLU A 252 14.08 22.50 -2.39
CA GLU A 252 14.38 22.17 -0.99
C GLU A 252 13.89 20.77 -0.60
N GLY A 253 13.34 19.99 -1.53
CA GLY A 253 12.82 18.65 -1.27
C GLY A 253 11.44 18.63 -0.60
N HIS A 254 10.72 19.76 -0.60
CA HIS A 254 9.33 19.85 -0.13
C HIS A 254 8.36 19.65 -1.29
N TYR A 255 7.06 19.61 -1.01
CA TYR A 255 6.03 19.49 -2.02
C TYR A 255 5.11 20.70 -2.02
N ARG A 256 4.71 21.14 -3.20
CA ARG A 256 3.83 22.29 -3.41
C ARG A 256 2.58 21.86 -4.15
N CYS A 257 1.43 22.31 -3.65
CA CYS A 257 0.17 22.13 -4.36
C CYS A 257 0.20 22.92 -5.68
N PRO A 258 0.01 22.28 -6.85
CA PRO A 258 0.06 22.96 -8.14
C PRO A 258 -1.12 23.94 -8.35
N VAL A 259 -2.19 23.80 -7.57
CA VAL A 259 -3.40 24.64 -7.71
C VAL A 259 -3.32 25.92 -6.88
N CYS A 260 -2.90 25.84 -5.62
CA CYS A 260 -2.93 26.99 -4.69
C CYS A 260 -1.57 27.36 -4.10
N GLY A 261 -0.49 26.64 -4.43
CA GLY A 261 0.86 26.91 -3.93
C GLY A 261 1.12 26.51 -2.47
N LYS A 262 0.15 25.88 -1.77
CA LYS A 262 0.35 25.42 -0.38
C LYS A 262 1.54 24.46 -0.30
N ILE A 263 2.44 24.70 0.67
CA ILE A 263 3.63 23.87 0.92
C ILE A 263 3.33 22.75 1.91
N TYR A 264 3.89 21.58 1.62
CA TYR A 264 3.96 20.39 2.46
C TYR A 264 5.43 20.12 2.75
N TYR A 265 5.85 20.37 3.99
CA TYR A 265 7.22 20.16 4.44
C TYR A 265 7.50 18.67 4.62
N THR A 266 8.60 18.20 4.05
CA THR A 266 9.05 16.82 4.20
C THR A 266 9.77 16.68 5.54
N PHE A 267 9.15 15.97 6.48
CA PHE A 267 9.71 15.64 7.78
C PHE A 267 10.14 14.18 7.79
N GLU A 268 11.43 13.94 8.04
CA GLU A 268 12.05 12.68 7.69
C GLU A 268 12.98 12.10 8.77
N SER A 269 13.04 10.77 8.81
CA SER A 269 14.02 9.99 9.58
C SER A 269 14.33 8.69 8.85
N GLY A 270 15.58 8.49 8.44
CA GLY A 270 15.98 7.37 7.57
C GLY A 270 15.23 7.39 6.24
N GLU A 271 14.44 6.35 5.97
CA GLU A 271 13.53 6.22 4.81
C GLU A 271 12.09 6.68 5.11
N ASN A 272 11.75 6.88 6.38
CA ASN A 272 10.40 7.29 6.76
C ASN A 272 10.17 8.77 6.46
N ARG A 273 8.99 9.09 5.93
CA ARG A 273 8.59 10.44 5.52
C ARG A 273 7.18 10.75 6.03
N ILE A 274 7.02 11.95 6.57
CA ILE A 274 5.75 12.56 6.96
C ILE A 274 5.66 13.92 6.27
N TYR A 275 4.55 14.20 5.59
CA TYR A 275 4.33 15.48 4.91
C TYR A 275 3.50 16.41 5.79
N LEU A 276 4.12 17.49 6.23
CA LEU A 276 3.58 18.40 7.22
C LEU A 276 3.04 19.66 6.56
N SER A 277 1.79 20.01 6.89
CA SER A 277 1.19 21.28 6.55
C SER A 277 0.41 21.82 7.75
N ASN A 278 -0.16 23.02 7.67
CA ASN A 278 -0.97 23.54 8.78
C ASN A 278 -2.06 22.54 9.21
N ASP A 279 -2.22 22.37 10.52
CA ASP A 279 -3.16 21.46 11.17
C ASP A 279 -2.87 19.96 10.99
N THR A 280 -1.75 19.58 10.36
CA THR A 280 -1.31 18.18 10.30
C THR A 280 -1.06 17.66 11.72
N LYS A 281 -1.69 16.52 12.05
CA LYS A 281 -1.43 15.77 13.27
C LYS A 281 -0.36 14.71 13.01
N LEU A 282 0.62 14.61 13.91
CA LEU A 282 1.59 13.54 13.94
C LEU A 282 1.04 12.44 14.87
N MET A 283 0.92 11.24 14.34
CA MET A 283 0.47 10.05 15.06
C MET A 283 1.64 9.14 15.40
N GLN A 284 1.56 8.42 16.52
CA GLN A 284 2.64 7.57 17.02
C GLN A 284 3.05 6.48 16.01
N TRP A 285 2.10 5.87 15.30
CA TRP A 285 2.38 4.87 14.26
C TRP A 285 3.26 5.39 13.11
N GLN A 286 3.25 6.71 12.86
CA GLN A 286 4.09 7.33 11.82
C GLN A 286 5.57 7.37 12.22
N LEU A 287 5.85 7.41 13.53
CA LEU A 287 7.22 7.43 14.05
C LEU A 287 7.78 6.05 14.33
N ASN A 288 6.92 5.11 14.72
CA ASN A 288 7.30 3.74 14.97
C ASN A 288 6.55 2.81 14.00
N PRO A 289 7.16 2.48 12.83
CA PRO A 289 6.54 1.61 11.85
C PRO A 289 6.17 0.21 12.38
N LYS A 290 6.77 -0.24 13.50
CA LYS A 290 6.45 -1.54 14.09
C LYS A 290 5.13 -1.55 14.87
N ASP A 291 4.67 -0.38 15.31
CA ASP A 291 3.42 -0.18 16.06
C ASP A 291 2.37 0.48 15.16
N THR A 292 1.88 -0.32 14.20
CA THR A 292 1.06 0.12 13.06
C THR A 292 -0.34 0.62 13.44
N GLU A 293 -0.81 0.37 14.67
CA GLU A 293 -2.18 0.68 15.11
C GLU A 293 -2.26 1.83 16.12
N ASN A 294 -1.12 2.39 16.53
CA ASN A 294 -1.08 3.41 17.58
C ASN A 294 -1.44 4.80 17.06
N ASN A 295 -2.73 5.11 17.13
CA ASN A 295 -3.32 6.37 16.70
C ASN A 295 -3.20 7.51 17.72
N THR A 296 -2.29 7.40 18.70
CA THR A 296 -2.06 8.47 19.67
C THR A 296 -1.49 9.69 18.94
N CYS A 297 -2.16 10.84 19.06
CA CYS A 297 -1.65 12.10 18.54
C CYS A 297 -0.52 12.58 19.44
N ILE A 298 0.69 12.62 18.89
CA ILE A 298 1.89 13.05 19.61
C ILE A 298 2.23 14.50 19.30
N GLY A 299 1.95 14.97 18.08
CA GLY A 299 2.31 16.31 17.66
C GLY A 299 1.24 16.95 16.78
N MET A 300 1.25 18.28 16.73
CA MET A 300 0.38 19.03 15.83
C MET A 300 1.16 20.17 15.21
N VAL A 301 1.08 20.31 13.89
CA VAL A 301 1.62 21.47 13.19
C VAL A 301 0.72 22.66 13.46
N VAL A 302 1.30 23.70 14.06
CA VAL A 302 0.60 24.94 14.42
C VAL A 302 1.32 26.14 13.84
N GLU A 303 0.55 27.16 13.47
CA GLU A 303 1.08 28.46 13.11
C GLU A 303 1.52 29.24 14.36
N ASN A 304 2.64 29.94 14.26
CA ASN A 304 3.14 30.80 15.32
C ASN A 304 2.17 31.96 15.58
N LYS A 305 1.77 32.14 16.85
CA LYS A 305 0.82 33.19 17.26
C LYS A 305 1.32 34.61 17.02
N GLN A 306 2.63 34.83 17.06
CA GLN A 306 3.26 36.15 16.91
C GLN A 306 3.72 36.43 15.47
N ARG A 307 4.09 35.37 14.71
CA ARG A 307 4.59 35.49 13.33
C ARG A 307 3.74 34.64 12.38
N LYS A 308 2.75 35.27 11.76
CA LYS A 308 1.94 34.65 10.72
C LYS A 308 2.82 34.12 9.58
N GLY A 309 2.49 32.94 9.07
CA GLY A 309 3.25 32.21 8.05
C GLY A 309 4.43 31.38 8.57
N VAL A 310 4.76 31.44 9.87
CA VAL A 310 5.78 30.59 10.48
C VAL A 310 5.11 29.40 11.18
N PHE A 311 5.45 28.19 10.78
CA PHE A 311 4.89 26.96 11.35
C PHE A 311 5.88 26.28 12.29
N GLY A 312 5.35 25.53 13.26
CA GLY A 312 6.10 24.69 14.18
C GLY A 312 5.32 23.46 14.59
N ILE A 313 6.00 22.44 15.11
CA ILE A 313 5.37 21.26 15.69
C ILE A 313 5.21 21.51 17.19
N LYS A 314 3.97 21.43 17.67
CA LYS A 314 3.63 21.48 19.09
C LYS A 314 3.63 20.08 19.68
N ASN A 315 4.21 19.94 20.87
CA ASN A 315 4.17 18.73 21.68
C ASN A 315 2.76 18.54 22.28
N MET A 316 2.12 17.44 21.92
CA MET A 316 0.78 17.06 22.38
C MET A 316 0.81 15.91 23.41
N THR A 317 1.99 15.40 23.77
CA THR A 317 2.15 14.35 24.79
C THR A 317 2.32 14.96 26.18
N GLN A 318 2.44 14.08 27.20
CA GLN A 318 2.85 14.44 28.56
C GLN A 318 4.35 14.21 28.80
N GLU A 319 5.07 13.75 27.78
CA GLU A 319 6.50 13.46 27.81
C GLU A 319 7.27 14.64 27.20
N GLU A 320 8.49 14.87 27.67
CA GLU A 320 9.40 15.86 27.08
C GLU A 320 10.06 15.29 25.82
N TRP A 321 10.18 16.10 24.76
CA TRP A 321 10.98 15.75 23.59
C TRP A 321 12.30 16.51 23.58
N THR A 322 13.23 16.04 22.77
CA THR A 322 14.54 16.68 22.62
C THR A 322 14.62 17.37 21.26
N GLY A 323 14.72 18.70 21.26
CA GLY A 323 14.94 19.51 20.07
C GLY A 323 16.43 19.71 19.82
N ILE A 324 16.89 19.49 18.59
CA ILE A 324 18.26 19.65 18.14
C ILE A 324 18.31 20.87 17.21
N TYR A 325 19.12 21.87 17.57
CA TYR A 325 19.24 23.14 16.86
C TYR A 325 20.50 23.19 15.97
N PRO A 326 20.52 24.08 14.96
CA PRO A 326 21.72 24.30 14.16
C PRO A 326 22.93 24.59 15.06
N GLY A 327 24.03 23.85 14.85
CA GLY A 327 25.21 23.92 15.72
C GLY A 327 25.26 22.86 16.83
N GLY A 328 24.26 21.98 16.93
CA GLY A 328 24.25 20.86 17.87
C GLY A 328 23.74 21.21 19.28
N GLU A 329 23.25 22.43 19.47
CA GLU A 329 22.58 22.81 20.72
C GLU A 329 21.31 21.99 20.91
N VAL A 330 21.13 21.42 22.10
CA VAL A 330 19.99 20.60 22.45
C VAL A 330 19.10 21.34 23.45
N ARG A 331 17.79 21.39 23.20
CA ARG A 331 16.82 22.00 24.11
C ARG A 331 15.60 21.10 24.35
N PRO A 332 15.08 21.07 25.58
CA PRO A 332 13.86 20.34 25.89
C PRO A 332 12.64 20.99 25.24
N ILE A 333 11.71 20.16 24.75
CA ILE A 333 10.39 20.55 24.26
C ILE A 333 9.36 19.93 25.20
N VAL A 334 9.04 20.67 26.26
CA VAL A 334 8.07 20.26 27.29
C VAL A 334 6.66 20.09 26.71
N PRO A 335 5.76 19.37 27.40
CA PRO A 335 4.34 19.27 27.04
C PRO A 335 3.71 20.63 26.70
N GLY A 336 3.08 20.72 25.53
CA GLY A 336 2.48 21.96 25.02
C GLY A 336 3.47 22.98 24.45
N GLY A 337 4.78 22.77 24.62
CA GLY A 337 5.84 23.52 23.94
C GLY A 337 5.89 23.22 22.45
N GLY A 338 6.73 23.94 21.70
CA GLY A 338 6.85 23.71 20.27
C GLY A 338 8.20 24.10 19.70
N ILE A 339 8.52 23.51 18.55
CA ILE A 339 9.75 23.74 17.79
C ILE A 339 9.38 24.21 16.38
N PRO A 340 10.05 25.23 15.81
CA PRO A 340 9.77 25.69 14.46
C PRO A 340 10.08 24.61 13.41
N LEU A 341 9.36 24.64 12.29
CA LEU A 341 9.61 23.81 11.11
C LEU A 341 10.64 24.52 10.21
N TRP A 342 11.92 24.49 10.61
CA TRP A 342 13.03 25.04 9.82
C TRP A 342 14.04 23.96 9.42
N GLN A 343 14.76 24.20 8.34
CA GLN A 343 15.87 23.35 7.91
C GLN A 343 16.96 23.31 8.97
N GLY A 344 17.54 22.13 9.17
CA GLY A 344 18.61 21.90 10.16
C GLY A 344 18.13 21.73 11.60
N LEU A 345 16.82 21.76 11.85
CA LEU A 345 16.23 21.36 13.13
C LEU A 345 15.95 19.87 13.16
N GLY A 346 16.24 19.26 14.31
CA GLY A 346 15.93 17.87 14.62
C GLY A 346 15.00 17.75 15.83
N ILE A 347 14.21 16.68 15.88
CA ILE A 347 13.37 16.29 17.01
C ILE A 347 13.62 14.82 17.30
N THR A 348 13.89 14.51 18.57
CA THR A 348 13.92 13.15 19.09
C THR A 348 12.73 12.99 20.02
N PHE A 349 11.76 12.15 19.63
CA PHE A 349 10.53 11.89 20.38
C PHE A 349 10.73 10.84 21.48
N LYS A 350 11.58 9.84 21.20
CA LYS A 350 12.13 8.82 22.10
C LYS A 350 13.58 8.58 21.67
N GLU A 351 14.42 8.11 22.59
CA GLU A 351 15.83 7.78 22.31
C GLU A 351 15.91 6.93 21.01
N ASP A 352 16.90 7.23 20.16
CA ASP A 352 17.31 6.48 18.94
C ASP A 352 16.89 6.99 17.56
N CYS A 353 15.97 7.94 17.40
CA CYS A 353 15.62 8.46 16.06
C CYS A 353 15.44 9.99 16.03
N VAL A 354 16.33 10.66 15.28
CA VAL A 354 16.21 12.08 14.96
C VAL A 354 15.33 12.25 13.73
N TRP A 355 14.29 13.06 13.85
CA TRP A 355 13.42 13.49 12.76
C TRP A 355 13.68 14.95 12.43
N GLY A 356 13.71 15.32 11.15
CA GLY A 356 13.97 16.72 10.79
C GLY A 356 13.49 17.09 9.40
N ILE A 357 13.57 18.38 9.10
CA ILE A 357 13.46 18.88 7.74
C ILE A 357 14.89 18.96 7.19
N LYS A 358 15.26 18.00 6.35
CA LYS A 358 16.50 18.12 5.59
C LYS A 358 16.26 19.02 4.39
N GLY A 359 17.10 20.04 4.23
CA GLY A 359 17.31 20.62 2.91
C GLY A 359 18.22 19.67 2.12
N GLU A 360 18.15 19.68 0.80
CA GLU A 360 19.18 19.02 -0.01
C GLU A 360 20.54 19.63 0.32
N THR A 361 21.31 18.98 1.19
CA THR A 361 22.75 19.15 1.20
C THR A 361 23.21 18.55 -0.11
N LYS A 362 23.66 19.41 -1.04
CA LYS A 362 24.60 18.99 -2.08
C LYS A 362 25.83 18.42 -1.38
N THR A 363 25.82 17.13 -1.09
CA THR A 363 27.06 16.37 -1.05
C THR A 363 27.54 16.30 -2.48
N GLU A 364 28.33 17.30 -2.89
CA GLU A 364 29.33 17.06 -3.92
C GLU A 364 30.23 15.95 -3.39
N SER A 365 29.88 14.71 -3.72
CA SER A 365 30.83 13.61 -3.66
C SER A 365 31.93 13.97 -4.65
N LYS A 366 33.02 14.56 -4.15
CA LYS A 366 34.30 14.44 -4.82
C LYS A 366 34.61 12.94 -4.84
N LEU A 367 34.30 12.29 -5.96
CA LEU A 367 34.91 11.00 -6.28
C LEU A 367 36.43 11.21 -6.21
N PRO A 368 37.18 10.32 -5.54
CA PRO A 368 38.63 10.33 -5.66
C PRO A 368 38.98 10.03 -7.13
N ASP A 369 39.93 10.79 -7.68
CA ASP A 369 40.47 10.60 -9.02
C ASP A 369 40.79 9.11 -9.24
N GLN A 370 40.10 8.49 -10.19
CA GLN A 370 40.49 7.18 -10.69
C GLN A 370 41.66 7.35 -11.66
N PRO A 371 42.71 6.51 -11.57
CA PRO A 371 43.82 6.56 -12.51
C PRO A 371 43.34 6.18 -13.92
N GLU A 372 43.80 6.94 -14.91
CA GLU A 372 43.53 6.73 -16.34
C GLU A 372 43.85 5.28 -16.75
N MET A 373 42.84 4.53 -17.22
CA MET A 373 43.06 3.28 -17.94
C MET A 373 43.25 3.55 -19.44
N THR A 374 44.28 2.93 -19.98
CA THR A 374 44.73 2.98 -21.37
C THR A 374 43.74 2.34 -22.36
N GLN A 375 43.81 2.78 -23.62
CA GLN A 375 42.83 2.58 -24.70
C GLN A 375 42.67 1.15 -25.29
N GLU A 376 42.79 0.07 -24.51
CA GLU A 376 42.81 -1.30 -25.07
C GLU A 376 41.59 -2.19 -24.79
N GLU A 377 40.53 -1.72 -24.11
CA GLU A 377 39.34 -2.57 -23.81
C GLU A 377 38.04 -2.06 -24.45
N ARG A 378 38.12 -1.52 -25.67
CA ARG A 378 36.96 -0.91 -26.37
C ARG A 378 36.33 -1.76 -27.47
N GLN A 379 36.60 -3.06 -27.52
CA GLN A 379 35.98 -3.97 -28.48
C GLN A 379 35.63 -5.27 -27.79
N GLU A 380 34.40 -5.34 -27.27
CA GLU A 380 33.58 -6.56 -27.17
C GLU A 380 32.28 -6.18 -26.44
N GLY A 381 31.14 -6.20 -27.15
CA GLY A 381 29.82 -6.01 -26.55
C GLY A 381 28.83 -5.12 -27.29
N GLU A 382 28.77 -5.18 -28.62
CA GLU A 382 27.55 -4.82 -29.35
C GLU A 382 26.94 -6.13 -29.83
N ASP A 383 25.85 -6.57 -29.19
CA ASP A 383 24.81 -7.44 -29.76
C ASP A 383 23.75 -7.75 -28.68
N ASN A 384 22.65 -6.98 -28.71
CA ASN A 384 21.26 -7.44 -28.50
C ASN A 384 20.37 -6.27 -28.08
N ASP A 385 19.80 -5.57 -29.08
CA ASP A 385 18.57 -4.80 -28.91
C ASP A 385 17.63 -5.17 -30.05
N GLY A 386 16.61 -5.96 -29.72
CA GLY A 386 15.62 -6.44 -30.68
C GLY A 386 14.34 -6.85 -29.98
N CYS A 387 13.49 -5.88 -29.65
CA CYS A 387 12.04 -6.07 -29.53
C CYS A 387 11.34 -4.71 -29.59
N ASN A 388 11.04 -4.28 -30.81
CA ASN A 388 10.05 -3.26 -31.09
C ASN A 388 8.65 -3.89 -31.12
N GLU A 389 7.71 -3.19 -30.48
CA GLU A 389 6.31 -2.96 -30.87
C GLU A 389 5.52 -4.12 -31.52
N ALA A 390 4.62 -4.70 -30.74
CA ALA A 390 3.31 -5.19 -31.19
C ALA A 390 2.29 -5.10 -30.05
#